data_AF-A0EZV3-F1
#
_entry.id   AF-A0EZV3-F1
#
_cell.length_a   1.000
_cell.length_b   1.000
_cell.length_c   1.000
_cell.angle_alpha   90.00
_cell.angle_beta   90.00
_cell.angle_gamma   90.00
#
_symmetry.space_group_name_H-M   'P 1'
#
loop_
_entity.id
_entity.type
_entity.pdbx_description
1 polymer ?
#
loop_
_entity_poly.entity_id
_entity_poly.type
_entity_poly.pdbx_seq_one_letter_code
_entity_poly.pdbx_strand_id
1 'polypeptide(L)'
;SGEVLIKVHATALNRADLLQRRGLYPPPLGESDIIGLEVAGTVDALGPGVKRGWRPDDRVMALLCGGGYAEYVAVPEELLMPVPPNLTLCKADAVPEAWL
;
A
#
# COMPACT_ATOMS: atom_id res chain seq x y z
N SER A 1 -13.55 2.64 -6.95
CA SER A 1 -14.05 3.99 -6.60
C SER A 1 -13.83 4.22 -5.13
N GLY A 2 -13.48 5.44 -4.70
CA GLY A 2 -13.00 5.69 -3.33
C GLY A 2 -11.54 5.28 -3.13
N GLU A 3 -10.78 5.10 -4.21
CA GLU A 3 -9.38 4.66 -4.17
C GLU A 3 -8.44 5.82 -4.48
N VAL A 4 -7.25 5.77 -3.89
CA VAL A 4 -6.15 6.68 -4.13
C VAL A 4 -5.03 5.91 -4.81
N LEU A 5 -4.49 6.49 -5.88
CA LEU A 5 -3.29 5.96 -6.53
C LEU A 5 -2.06 6.47 -5.78
N ILE A 6 -1.26 5.54 -5.27
CA ILE A 6 -0.01 5.84 -4.56
C ILE A 6 1.15 5.62 -5.53
N LYS A 7 2.05 6.59 -5.64
CA LYS A 7 3.39 6.39 -6.20
C LYS A 7 4.28 5.78 -5.13
N VAL A 8 4.64 4.51 -5.32
CA VAL A 8 5.36 3.71 -4.32
C VAL A 8 6.80 4.19 -4.22
N HIS A 9 7.26 4.38 -2.98
CA HIS A 9 8.66 4.69 -2.69
C HIS A 9 9.36 3.52 -1.99
N ALA A 10 8.64 2.82 -1.13
CA ALA A 10 9.09 1.62 -0.44
C ALA A 10 7.94 0.61 -0.32
N THR A 11 8.33 -0.67 -0.31
CA THR A 11 7.51 -1.83 0.04
C THR A 11 8.41 -2.79 0.85
N ALA A 12 7.80 -3.63 1.68
CA ALA A 12 8.51 -4.51 2.58
C ALA A 12 8.26 -5.98 2.28
N LEU A 13 9.21 -6.82 2.69
CA LEU A 13 9.14 -8.28 2.52
C LEU A 13 8.58 -8.93 3.77
N ASN A 14 7.47 -9.64 3.57
CA ASN A 14 6.75 -10.38 4.59
C ASN A 14 6.78 -11.89 4.32
N ARG A 15 6.49 -12.69 5.35
CA ARG A 15 6.53 -14.15 5.24
C ARG A 15 5.50 -14.68 4.23
N ALA A 16 4.36 -14.00 4.12
CA ALA A 16 3.30 -14.30 3.17
C ALA A 16 3.77 -14.20 1.72
N ASP A 17 4.59 -13.20 1.36
CA ASP A 17 5.14 -13.06 0.00
C ASP A 17 5.90 -14.32 -0.43
N LEU A 18 6.68 -14.91 0.48
CA LEU A 18 7.43 -16.14 0.23
C LEU A 18 6.51 -17.35 0.01
N LEU A 19 5.36 -17.39 0.68
CA LEU A 19 4.37 -18.46 0.54
C LEU A 19 3.55 -18.28 -0.74
N GLN A 20 3.15 -17.05 -1.06
CA GLN A 20 2.43 -16.70 -2.30
C GLN A 20 3.29 -17.03 -3.52
N ARG A 21 4.58 -16.66 -3.50
CA ARG A 21 5.53 -17.03 -4.56
C ARG A 21 5.67 -18.55 -4.76
N ARG A 22 5.38 -19.36 -3.74
CA ARG A 22 5.38 -20.83 -3.80
C ARG A 22 4.02 -21.43 -4.15
N GLY A 23 2.99 -20.61 -4.37
CA GLY A 23 1.61 -21.05 -4.60
C GLY A 23 0.91 -21.58 -3.34
N LEU A 24 1.47 -21.33 -2.15
CA LEU A 24 0.94 -21.83 -0.87
C LEU A 24 0.05 -20.81 -0.15
N TYR A 25 0.00 -19.59 -0.65
CA TYR A 25 -0.80 -18.50 -0.08
C TYR A 25 -1.33 -17.62 -1.22
N PRO A 26 -2.34 -18.10 -1.97
CA PRO A 26 -2.91 -17.31 -3.06
C PRO A 26 -3.57 -16.03 -2.52
N PRO A 27 -3.58 -14.93 -3.29
CA PRO A 27 -4.28 -13.72 -2.88
C PRO A 27 -5.80 -13.97 -2.80
N PRO A 28 -6.54 -13.15 -2.02
CA PRO A 28 -7.99 -13.19 -2.03
C PRO A 28 -8.56 -12.99 -3.45
N LEU A 29 -9.74 -13.54 -3.71
CA LEU A 29 -10.40 -13.40 -5.01
C LEU A 29 -10.66 -11.91 -5.32
N GLY A 30 -10.18 -11.45 -6.49
CA GLY A 30 -10.36 -10.08 -6.94
C GLY A 30 -9.20 -9.14 -6.60
N GLU A 31 -8.26 -9.60 -5.78
CA GLU A 31 -7.03 -8.86 -5.46
C GLU A 31 -5.94 -9.12 -6.49
N SER A 32 -4.89 -8.30 -6.46
CA SER A 32 -3.76 -8.39 -7.38
C SER A 32 -2.95 -9.69 -7.19
N ASP A 33 -2.57 -10.32 -8.31
CA ASP A 33 -1.62 -11.45 -8.31
C ASP A 33 -0.16 -10.99 -8.11
N ILE A 34 0.12 -9.68 -8.20
CA ILE A 34 1.42 -9.11 -7.86
C ILE A 34 1.59 -9.17 -6.33
N ILE A 35 2.73 -9.65 -5.86
CA ILE A 35 3.03 -9.77 -4.41
C ILE A 35 3.23 -8.39 -3.74
N GLY A 36 3.23 -8.36 -2.41
CA GLY A 36 3.48 -7.17 -1.61
C GLY A 36 2.26 -6.73 -0.81
N LEU A 37 2.42 -6.75 0.51
CA LEU A 37 1.34 -6.52 1.49
C LEU A 37 1.33 -5.12 2.09
N GLU A 38 2.34 -4.31 1.81
CA GLU A 38 2.40 -2.94 2.32
C GLU A 38 3.21 -2.03 1.40
N VAL A 39 2.92 -0.73 1.48
CA VAL A 39 3.69 0.31 0.81
C VAL A 39 3.78 1.55 1.68
N ALA A 40 4.84 2.34 1.45
CA ALA A 40 4.85 3.76 1.72
C ALA A 40 5.26 4.56 0.48
N GLY A 41 4.63 5.70 0.28
CA GLY A 41 4.80 6.51 -0.92
C GLY A 41 4.17 7.89 -0.80
N THR A 42 3.84 8.45 -1.94
CA THR A 42 3.09 9.70 -2.04
C THR A 42 1.81 9.49 -2.84
N VAL A 43 0.77 10.22 -2.49
CA VAL A 43 -0.44 10.27 -3.30
C VAL A 43 -0.10 10.84 -4.68
N ASP A 44 -0.42 10.11 -5.74
CA ASP A 44 -0.25 10.53 -7.12
C ASP A 44 -1.57 11.11 -7.68
N ALA A 45 -2.66 10.35 -7.54
CA ALA A 45 -3.97 10.74 -8.03
C ALA A 45 -5.11 10.28 -7.10
N LEU A 46 -6.22 11.01 -7.12
CA LEU A 46 -7.43 10.68 -6.38
C LEU A 46 -8.47 10.11 -7.34
N GLY A 47 -8.96 8.91 -7.06
CA GLY A 47 -10.03 8.28 -7.82
C GLY A 47 -11.40 8.93 -7.55
N PRO A 48 -12.40 8.66 -8.40
CA PRO A 48 -13.77 9.11 -8.17
C PRO A 48 -14.30 8.60 -6.83
N GLY A 49 -14.88 9.50 -6.03
CA GLY A 49 -15.55 9.15 -4.77
C GLY A 49 -14.67 9.21 -3.51
N VAL A 50 -13.41 9.62 -3.61
CA VAL A 50 -12.52 9.90 -2.45
C VAL A 50 -13.05 11.11 -1.67
N LYS A 51 -13.14 11.01 -0.35
CA LYS A 51 -13.79 12.01 0.54
C LYS A 51 -12.92 12.46 1.72
N ARG A 52 -11.88 11.73 2.10
CA ARG A 52 -11.07 12.00 3.31
C ARG A 52 -10.10 13.19 3.18
N GLY A 53 -10.09 13.87 2.04
CA GLY A 53 -9.35 15.12 1.85
C GLY A 53 -7.85 14.95 1.55
N TRP A 54 -7.44 13.75 1.13
CA TRP A 54 -6.10 13.49 0.58
C TRP A 54 -5.76 14.41 -0.59
N ARG A 55 -4.48 14.70 -0.78
CA ARG A 55 -3.96 15.56 -1.84
C ARG A 55 -2.74 14.91 -2.50
N PRO A 56 -2.48 15.19 -3.79
CA PRO A 56 -1.21 14.85 -4.40
C PRO A 56 -0.02 15.29 -3.54
N ASP A 57 1.02 14.48 -3.53
CA ASP A 57 2.24 14.61 -2.72
C ASP A 57 2.08 14.35 -1.21
N ASP A 58 0.86 14.07 -0.70
CA ASP A 58 0.69 13.62 0.68
C ASP A 58 1.45 12.32 0.91
N ARG A 59 2.24 12.27 1.99
CA ARG A 59 3.04 11.10 2.36
C ARG A 59 2.15 10.08 3.08
N VAL A 60 2.00 8.91 2.49
CA VAL A 60 1.06 7.88 2.94
C VAL A 60 1.74 6.51 3.06
N MET A 61 1.20 5.69 3.95
CA MET A 61 1.49 4.27 4.07
C MET A 61 0.17 3.49 4.10
N ALA A 62 0.18 2.24 3.63
CA ALA A 62 -1.03 1.44 3.53
C ALA A 62 -0.73 -0.06 3.71
N LEU A 63 -1.72 -0.75 4.29
CA LEU A 63 -1.82 -2.21 4.30
C LEU A 63 -2.58 -2.64 3.04
N LEU A 64 -2.10 -3.70 2.38
CA LEU A 64 -2.57 -4.19 1.08
C LEU A 64 -2.88 -5.68 1.15
N CYS A 65 -3.73 -6.15 0.23
CA CYS A 65 -3.93 -7.58 -0.01
C CYS A 65 -3.05 -8.12 -1.16
N GLY A 66 -2.25 -7.26 -1.77
CA GLY A 66 -1.38 -7.53 -2.92
C GLY A 66 -1.03 -6.25 -3.67
N GLY A 67 -0.07 -6.33 -4.59
CA GLY A 67 0.30 -5.25 -5.50
C GLY A 67 1.36 -4.28 -5.00
N GLY A 68 1.90 -4.46 -3.79
CA GLY A 68 2.91 -3.55 -3.24
C GLY A 68 4.24 -3.54 -3.99
N TYR A 69 4.59 -4.62 -4.70
CA TYR A 69 5.84 -4.73 -5.46
C TYR A 69 5.67 -4.15 -6.87
N ALA A 70 5.25 -2.87 -6.94
CA ALA A 70 5.01 -2.12 -8.16
C ALA A 70 5.40 -0.65 -7.96
N GLU A 71 5.55 0.11 -9.06
CA GLU A 71 5.80 1.56 -8.99
C GLU A 71 4.57 2.35 -8.53
N TYR A 72 3.38 1.80 -8.74
CA TYR A 72 2.11 2.39 -8.39
C TYR A 72 1.13 1.34 -7.88
N VAL A 73 0.30 1.72 -6.91
CA VAL A 73 -0.78 0.87 -6.38
C VAL A 73 -2.01 1.69 -6.07
N ALA A 74 -3.18 1.19 -6.46
CA ALA A 74 -4.47 1.78 -6.10
C ALA A 74 -4.93 1.20 -4.77
N VAL A 75 -5.34 2.05 -3.83
CA VAL A 75 -5.68 1.64 -2.47
C VAL A 75 -6.96 2.33 -2.03
N PRO A 76 -7.95 1.62 -1.46
CA PRO A 76 -9.12 2.23 -0.84
C PRO A 76 -8.72 3.31 0.18
N GLU A 77 -9.35 4.48 0.14
CA GLU A 77 -8.95 5.62 0.96
C GLU A 77 -9.05 5.33 2.47
N GLU A 78 -9.84 4.33 2.87
CA GLU A 78 -10.01 3.87 4.23
C GLU A 78 -8.74 3.17 4.77
N LEU A 79 -7.93 2.58 3.90
CA LEU A 79 -6.70 1.88 4.27
C LEU A 79 -5.46 2.78 4.26
N LEU A 80 -5.59 4.02 3.76
CA LEU A 80 -4.52 5.01 3.81
C LEU A 80 -4.32 5.55 5.23
N MET A 81 -3.06 5.63 5.61
CA MET A 81 -2.59 6.27 6.84
C MET A 81 -1.55 7.34 6.51
N PRO A 82 -1.55 8.49 7.21
CA PRO A 82 -0.50 9.49 7.03
C PRO A 82 0.82 8.97 7.59
N VAL A 83 1.91 9.24 6.89
CA VAL A 83 3.25 8.95 7.41
C VAL A 83 3.62 9.98 8.48
N PRO A 84 4.02 9.55 9.70
CA PRO A 84 4.50 10.47 10.72
C PRO A 84 5.65 11.36 10.20
N PRO A 85 5.67 12.67 10.55
CA PRO A 85 6.60 13.62 9.95
C PRO A 85 8.08 13.30 10.22
N ASN A 86 8.36 12.59 11.32
CA ASN A 86 9.69 12.18 11.76
C ASN A 86 10.19 10.84 11.16
N LEU A 87 9.37 10.14 10.38
CA LEU A 87 9.79 8.91 9.69
C LEU A 87 10.18 9.22 8.25
N THR A 88 11.13 8.47 7.69
CA THR A 88 11.31 8.40 6.23
C THR A 88 10.28 7.44 5.64
N LEU A 89 10.03 7.49 4.32
CA LEU A 89 9.10 6.54 3.67
C LEU A 89 9.55 5.08 3.86
N CYS A 90 10.85 4.76 3.73
CA CYS A 90 11.35 3.41 4.02
C CYS A 90 11.12 2.95 5.47
N LYS A 91 11.13 3.87 6.45
CA LYS A 91 10.84 3.52 7.85
C LYS A 91 9.35 3.35 8.10
N ALA A 92 8.52 4.16 7.44
CA ALA A 92 7.08 4.09 7.56
C ALA A 92 6.51 2.81 6.93
N ASP A 93 7.10 2.35 5.84
CA ASP A 93 6.75 1.12 5.14
C ASP A 93 6.93 -0.16 5.99
N ALA A 94 7.74 -0.13 7.04
CA ALA A 94 7.94 -1.28 7.94
C ALA A 94 6.86 -1.40 9.03
N VAL A 95 5.76 -0.64 8.93
CA VAL A 95 4.71 -0.55 9.95
C VAL A 95 3.43 -1.30 9.58
N PRO A 96 2.80 -1.07 8.40
CA PRO A 96 1.44 -1.53 8.15
C PRO A 96 1.15 -3.01 8.41
N GLU A 97 1.87 -3.95 7.81
CA GLU A 97 1.61 -5.40 7.96
C GLU A 97 2.01 -5.92 9.34
N ALA A 98 3.06 -5.35 9.93
CA ALA A 98 3.60 -5.86 11.19
C ALA A 98 2.83 -5.40 12.45
N TRP A 99 2.05 -4.31 12.36
CA TRP A 99 1.46 -3.66 13.54
C TRP A 99 -0.07 -3.47 13.51
N LEU A 100 -0.73 -3.74 12.39
CA LEU A 100 -2.19 -3.52 12.21
C LEU A 100 -2.94 -4.85 12.07
#